data_AF-A0A844Y3I5-F1
#
_entry.id   AF-A0A844Y3I5-F1
#
_cell.length_a   1.000
_cell.length_b   1.000
_cell.length_c   1.000
_cell.angle_alpha   90.00
_cell.angle_beta   90.00
_cell.angle_gamma   90.00
#
_symmetry.space_group_name_H-M   'P 1'
#
loop_
_entity.id
_entity.type
_entity.pdbx_description
1 polymer ?
#
loop_
_entity_poly.entity_id
_entity_poly.type
_entity_poly.pdbx_seq_one_letter_code
_entity_poly.pdbx_strand_id
1 'polypeptide(L)' 'MRRTSEAGTAYGAHVACSCRYVSGRSLSDCSKDKLEGMELVMLSEDPAEKSVTASIPLIASETATYREGYGCVLKEWEG' A
#
# COMPACT_ATOMS: atom_id res chain seq x y z
N MET A 1 6.48 7.11 17.26
CA MET A 1 5.23 6.93 16.49
C MET A 1 5.43 7.09 14.98
N ARG A 2 6.06 8.15 14.45
CA ARG A 2 6.26 8.31 12.99
C ARG A 2 6.88 7.09 12.26
N ARG A 3 8.01 6.58 12.74
CA ARG A 3 8.70 5.43 12.11
C ARG A 3 7.83 4.16 11.97
N THR A 4 6.97 3.87 12.95
CA THR A 4 6.07 2.73 12.88
C THR A 4 4.91 2.97 11.92
N SER A 5 4.43 4.21 11.82
CA SER A 5 3.40 4.60 10.86
C SER A 5 3.90 4.52 9.42
N GLU A 6 5.13 4.97 9.14
CA GLU A 6 5.79 4.84 7.82
C GLU A 6 5.94 3.38 7.41
N ALA A 7 6.43 2.52 8.32
CA ALA A 7 6.53 1.09 8.05
C ALA A 7 5.15 0.45 7.80
N GLY A 8 4.13 0.85 8.56
CA GLY A 8 2.76 0.39 8.39
C GLY A 8 2.15 0.79 7.05
N THR A 9 2.33 2.05 6.62
CA THR A 9 1.87 2.50 5.29
C THR A 9 2.68 1.86 4.17
N ALA A 10 4.00 1.72 4.30
CA ALA A 10 4.83 1.04 3.31
C ALA A 10 4.39 -0.42 3.10
N TYR A 11 4.23 -1.17 4.19
CA TYR A 11 3.72 -2.54 4.15
C TYR A 11 2.32 -2.59 3.53
N GLY A 12 1.40 -1.73 3.99
CA GLY A 12 0.03 -1.67 3.49
C GLY A 12 -0.04 -1.40 1.99
N ALA A 13 0.75 -0.46 1.49
CA ALA A 13 0.79 -0.13 0.06
C ALA A 13 1.31 -1.31 -0.77
N HIS A 14 2.42 -1.92 -0.33
CA HIS A 14 3.05 -3.04 -1.04
C HIS A 14 2.15 -4.28 -1.09
N VAL A 15 1.56 -4.67 0.05
CA VAL A 15 0.67 -5.84 0.13
C VAL A 15 -0.62 -5.61 -0.64
N ALA A 16 -1.26 -4.45 -0.48
CA ALA A 16 -2.49 -4.14 -1.20
C ALA A 16 -2.27 -4.07 -2.71
N CYS A 17 -1.16 -3.48 -3.17
CA CYS A 17 -0.77 -3.49 -4.58
C CYS A 17 -0.60 -4.93 -5.09
N SER A 18 0.12 -5.78 -4.35
CA SER A 18 0.37 -7.16 -4.77
C SER A 18 -0.93 -7.96 -4.84
N CYS A 19 -1.77 -7.86 -3.81
CA CYS A 19 -3.10 -8.45 -3.80
C CYS A 19 -3.96 -7.98 -5.00
N ARG A 20 -3.89 -6.68 -5.35
CA ARG A 20 -4.68 -6.09 -6.42
C ARG A 20 -4.22 -6.48 -7.82
N TYR A 21 -2.92 -6.39 -8.10
CA TYR A 21 -2.35 -6.48 -9.45
C TYR A 21 -1.61 -7.79 -9.73
N VAL A 22 -1.08 -8.47 -8.70
CA VAL A 22 -0.45 -9.78 -8.85
C VAL A 22 -1.49 -10.89 -8.65
N SER A 23 -2.33 -10.78 -7.62
CA SER A 23 -3.36 -11.79 -7.33
C SER A 23 -4.72 -11.51 -7.98
N GLY A 24 -4.93 -10.32 -8.56
CA GLY A 24 -6.14 -9.96 -9.30
C GLY A 24 -7.41 -9.76 -8.45
N ARG A 25 -7.26 -9.55 -7.12
CA ARG A 25 -8.39 -9.30 -6.20
C ARG A 25 -8.83 -7.84 -6.26
N SER A 26 -10.01 -7.52 -5.75
CA SER A 26 -10.43 -6.11 -5.59
C SER A 26 -9.72 -5.46 -4.40
N LEU A 27 -9.52 -4.13 -4.43
CA LEU A 27 -8.89 -3.41 -3.31
C LEU A 27 -9.67 -3.55 -1.99
N SER A 28 -11.01 -3.64 -2.08
CA SER A 28 -11.87 -3.90 -0.91
C SER A 28 -11.56 -5.23 -0.25
N ASP A 29 -11.22 -6.26 -1.03
CA ASP A 29 -10.85 -7.57 -0.51
C ASP A 29 -9.41 -7.56 0.05
N CYS A 30 -8.50 -6.82 -0.59
CA CYS A 30 -7.13 -6.62 -0.09
C CYS A 30 -7.06 -5.90 1.25
N SER A 31 -8.10 -5.15 1.63
CA SER A 31 -8.17 -4.51 2.96
C SER A 31 -8.20 -5.52 4.11
N LYS A 32 -8.55 -6.78 3.86
CA LYS A 32 -8.52 -7.87 4.84
C LYS A 32 -7.10 -8.37 5.13
N ASP A 33 -6.14 -8.05 4.27
CA ASP A 33 -4.74 -8.48 4.42
C ASP A 33 -3.95 -7.51 5.32
N LYS A 34 -4.62 -6.51 5.92
CA LYS A 34 -4.05 -5.63 6.94
C LYS A 34 -3.70 -6.42 8.19
N LEU A 35 -2.57 -6.10 8.79
CA LEU A 35 -2.16 -6.66 10.07
C LEU A 35 -2.90 -5.96 11.22
N GLU A 36 -2.91 -6.62 12.38
CA GLU A 36 -3.36 -6.02 13.64
C GLU A 36 -2.57 -4.73 13.91
N GLY A 37 -3.26 -3.66 14.29
CA GLY A 37 -2.66 -2.33 14.47
C GLY A 37 -2.64 -1.45 13.21
N MET A 38 -3.14 -1.94 12.06
CA MET A 38 -3.28 -1.17 10.81
C MET A 38 -4.70 -0.65 10.57
N GLU A 39 -5.55 -0.57 11.60
CA GLU A 39 -6.97 -0.19 11.48
C GLU A 39 -7.14 1.23 10.92
N LEU A 40 -6.19 2.12 11.20
CA LEU A 40 -6.17 3.49 10.72
C LEU A 40 -5.56 3.65 9.32
N VAL A 41 -4.96 2.60 8.75
CA VAL A 41 -4.39 2.65 7.40
C VAL A 41 -5.52 2.64 6.38
N MET A 42 -5.63 3.69 5.59
CA MET A 42 -6.54 3.79 4.45
C MET A 42 -5.82 3.36 3.18
N LEU A 43 -6.54 2.70 2.26
CA LEU A 43 -6.00 2.24 0.97
C LEU A 43 -6.75 2.93 -0.17
N SER A 44 -6.03 3.37 -1.19
CA SER A 44 -6.57 3.95 -2.41
C SER A 44 -5.79 3.44 -3.61
N GLU A 45 -6.47 3.05 -4.69
CA GLU A 45 -5.83 2.61 -5.94
C GLU A 45 -5.90 3.70 -7.03
N ASP A 46 -4.85 3.77 -7.84
CA ASP A 46 -4.84 4.44 -9.14
C ASP A 46 -4.66 3.35 -10.22
N PRO A 47 -5.75 2.93 -10.88
CA PRO A 47 -5.69 1.91 -11.91
C PRO A 47 -4.93 2.32 -13.17
N ALA A 48 -4.81 3.61 -13.47
CA ALA A 48 -4.10 4.09 -14.66
C ALA A 48 -2.59 3.90 -14.47
N GLU A 49 -2.08 4.28 -13.30
CA GLU A 49 -0.68 4.10 -12.91
C GLU A 49 -0.37 2.70 -12.35
N LYS A 50 -1.39 1.85 -12.20
CA LYS A 50 -1.32 0.55 -11.53
C LYS A 50 -0.65 0.64 -10.17
N SER A 51 -1.08 1.60 -9.36
CA SER A 51 -0.50 1.89 -8.06
C SER A 51 -1.53 1.85 -6.94
N VAL A 52 -1.06 1.59 -5.71
CA VAL A 52 -1.86 1.66 -4.48
C VAL A 52 -1.13 2.52 -3.48
N THR A 53 -1.85 3.48 -2.90
CA THR A 53 -1.38 4.32 -1.80
C THR A 53 -2.02 3.87 -0.50
N ALA A 54 -1.20 3.70 0.52
CA ALA A 54 -1.62 3.48 1.88
C ALA A 54 -1.27 4.70 2.73
N SER A 55 -2.23 5.19 3.51
CA SER A 55 -2.05 6.42 4.26
C SER A 55 -2.71 6.35 5.63
N ILE A 56 -2.05 6.94 6.63
CA ILE A 56 -2.64 7.25 7.93
C ILE A 56 -2.87 8.76 7.95
N PRO A 57 -4.12 9.24 8.09
CA PRO A 57 -4.43 10.67 8.00
C PRO A 57 -3.52 11.52 8.88
N LEU A 58 -2.87 12.53 8.28
CA LEU A 58 -1.97 13.50 8.93
C LEU A 58 -0.66 12.91 9.52
N ILE A 59 -0.35 11.63 9.29
CA ILE A 59 0.82 10.98 9.91
C ILE A 59 1.83 10.48 8.87
N ALA A 60 1.42 9.61 7.96
CA ALA A 60 2.30 8.95 6.99
C ALA A 60 1.52 8.53 5.73
N SER A 61 2.20 8.44 4.59
CA SER A 61 1.63 7.96 3.34
C SER A 61 2.72 7.35 2.49
N GLU A 62 2.45 6.18 1.90
CA GLU A 62 3.37 5.45 1.04
C GLU A 62 2.62 4.89 -0.16
N THR A 63 3.29 4.80 -1.30
CA THR A 63 2.70 4.31 -2.56
C THR A 63 3.53 3.17 -3.13
N ALA A 64 2.88 2.08 -3.53
CA ALA A 64 3.48 1.00 -4.29
C ALA A 64 2.91 0.98 -5.71
N THR A 65 3.78 0.75 -6.70
CA THR A 65 3.42 0.69 -8.12
C THR A 65 3.76 -0.68 -8.67
N TYR A 66 2.83 -1.31 -9.38
CA TYR A 66 3.06 -2.56 -10.07
C TYR A 66 3.96 -2.34 -11.29
N ARG A 67 5.04 -3.11 -11.37
CA ARG A 67 5.93 -3.18 -12.53
C ARG A 67 6.02 -4.63 -13.00
N GLU A 68 5.79 -4.85 -14.28
CA GLU A 68 5.87 -6.18 -14.87
C GLU A 68 7.25 -6.80 -14.63
N GLY A 69 7.29 -8.06 -14.19
CA GLY A 69 8.52 -8.78 -13.82
C GLY A 69 9.04 -8.49 -12.40
N TYR A 70 8.81 -7.31 -11.84
CA TYR A 70 9.27 -6.93 -10.49
C TYR A 70 8.19 -7.08 -9.42
N GLY A 71 6.92 -7.11 -9.82
CA GLY A 71 5.79 -7.07 -8.90
C GLY A 71 5.54 -5.65 -8.40
N CYS A 72 5.07 -5.50 -7.17
CA CYS A 72 4.79 -4.19 -6.59
C CYS A 72 6.01 -3.60 -5.89
N VAL A 73 6.48 -2.46 -6.38
CA VAL A 73 7.63 -1.76 -5.80
C VAL A 73 7.17 -0.48 -5.12
N LEU A 74 7.72 -0.18 -3.94
CA LEU A 74 7.47 1.11 -3.29
C LEU A 74 8.09 2.24 -4.10
N LYS A 75 7.47 3.42 -4.04
CA LYS A 75 8.13 4.65 -4.47
C LYS A 75 9.39 4.86 -3.61
N GLU A 76 10.35 5.55 -4.21
CA GLU A 76 11.60 5.87 -3.52
C GLU A 76 11.29 6.74 -2.29
N TRP A 77 11.88 6.39 -1.15
CA TRP A 77 11.65 7.11 0.11
C TRP A 77 12.45 8.41 0.11
N GLU A 78 11.77 9.55 0.22
CA GLU A 78 12.39 10.88 0.09
C GLU A 78 12.97 11.45 1.40
N GLY A 79 12.83 10.78 2.55
CA GLY A 79 13.51 11.13 3.81
C GLY A 79 12.78 12.13 4.71
#